data_AF-A0A1E4TMJ9-F1
#
_entry.id   AF-A0A1E4TMJ9-F1
#
_cell.length_a   1.000
_cell.length_b   1.000
_cell.length_c   1.000
_cell.angle_alpha   90.00
_cell.angle_beta   90.00
_cell.angle_gamma   90.00
#
_symmetry.space_group_name_H-M   'P 1'
#
loop_
_entity.id
_entity.type
_entity.pdbx_description
1 polymer ?
#
loop_
_entity_poly.entity_id
_entity_poly.type
_entity_poly.pdbx_seq_one_letter_code
_entity_poly.pdbx_strand_id
1 'polypeptide(L)'
;MRTRIRPQYPVRNTFTEQELRGTTRWRQQMVDWLGPKNMKGEYVKNRYARLSSNHVPNFFVAQNREFGLPWKFIARPYPEALRPFPMNPFTVSGLALSPALKEDIVHRVLVEKQPVRAVSEELGVKPERILAVIRLAHVEDQLQQADKIEPDAVRMEQRLYKALPIFEGKDSEQNISEVAMPIGAKKPYYAVVGESEIITADAAAKELRLHPAADVLQKSFETAVAAGVKKTKSKAVLGSKYEGDKFSFKFVPAKSGKVGLRYGAARDDRKEYRKVVIDSSGRMRYA
;
A
#
# COMPACT_ATOMS: atom_id res chain seq x y z
N MET A 1 -32.88 -16.98 11.13
CA MET A 1 -32.66 -16.37 12.47
C MET A 1 -31.74 -15.16 12.32
N ARG A 2 -32.15 -13.97 12.78
CA ARG A 2 -31.25 -12.79 12.84
C ARG A 2 -30.56 -12.78 14.20
N THR A 3 -29.26 -12.98 14.24
CA THR A 3 -28.47 -12.82 15.46
C THR A 3 -28.19 -11.34 15.70
N ARG A 4 -28.47 -10.87 16.92
CA ARG A 4 -28.10 -9.52 17.34
C ARG A 4 -26.64 -9.53 17.79
N ILE A 5 -25.78 -8.74 17.16
CA ILE A 5 -24.34 -8.65 17.48
C ILE A 5 -24.16 -8.05 18.87
N ARG A 6 -23.79 -8.84 19.88
CA ARG A 6 -23.48 -8.36 21.24
C ARG A 6 -21.97 -8.26 21.44
N PRO A 7 -21.47 -7.27 22.21
CA PRO A 7 -20.10 -7.34 22.70
C PRO A 7 -19.89 -8.65 23.45
N GLN A 8 -18.74 -9.28 23.25
CA GLN A 8 -18.41 -10.55 23.89
C GLN A 8 -17.89 -10.36 25.34
N TYR A 9 -17.67 -9.12 25.76
CA TYR A 9 -17.25 -8.78 27.12
C TYR A 9 -18.45 -8.54 28.07
N PRO A 10 -18.26 -8.75 29.38
CA PRO A 10 -19.32 -8.53 30.36
C PRO A 10 -19.68 -7.05 30.44
N VAL A 11 -20.96 -6.74 30.22
CA VAL A 11 -21.50 -5.37 30.32
C VAL A 11 -22.01 -5.16 31.74
N ARG A 12 -21.47 -4.16 32.45
CA ARG A 12 -22.01 -3.71 33.74
C ARG A 12 -22.98 -2.58 33.46
N ASN A 13 -24.22 -2.68 33.91
CA ASN A 13 -25.14 -1.54 33.89
C ASN A 13 -24.65 -0.54 34.93
N THR A 14 -23.91 0.49 34.49
CA THR A 14 -23.47 1.58 35.37
C THR A 14 -24.46 2.74 35.44
N PHE A 15 -25.49 2.71 34.58
CA PHE A 15 -26.50 3.76 34.45
C PHE A 15 -27.63 3.63 35.47
N THR A 16 -28.11 4.78 35.93
CA THR A 16 -29.31 4.89 36.76
C THR A 16 -30.58 4.63 35.94
N GLU A 17 -31.68 4.20 36.58
CA GLU A 17 -32.94 3.93 35.88
C GLU A 17 -33.48 5.10 35.06
N GLN A 18 -33.19 6.34 35.49
CA GLN A 18 -33.57 7.54 34.76
C GLN A 18 -32.79 7.69 33.44
N GLU A 19 -31.49 7.35 33.43
CA GLU A 19 -30.64 7.34 32.23
C GLU A 19 -30.98 6.18 31.28
N LEU A 20 -31.55 5.10 31.81
CA LEU A 20 -32.06 3.97 31.04
C LEU A 20 -33.35 4.30 30.27
N ARG A 21 -34.10 5.34 30.67
CA ARG A 21 -35.36 5.72 29.99
C ARG A 21 -35.06 6.27 28.58
N GLY A 22 -35.51 5.53 27.56
CA GLY A 22 -35.40 5.92 26.15
C GLY A 22 -34.06 5.62 25.49
N THR A 23 -33.11 4.99 26.19
CA THR A 23 -31.82 4.57 25.60
C THR A 23 -31.80 3.08 25.29
N THR A 24 -31.24 2.72 24.13
CA THR A 24 -31.06 1.31 23.79
C THR A 24 -29.87 0.73 24.55
N ARG A 25 -29.91 -0.56 24.86
CA ARG A 25 -28.78 -1.28 25.48
C ARG A 25 -27.46 -1.11 24.72
N TRP A 26 -27.51 -0.93 23.41
CA TRP A 26 -26.35 -0.66 22.55
C TRP A 26 -25.73 0.71 22.83
N ARG A 27 -26.57 1.72 23.00
CA ARG A 27 -26.12 3.06 23.31
C ARG A 27 -25.45 3.11 24.68
N GLN A 28 -26.00 2.36 25.65
CA GLN A 28 -25.40 2.22 26.97
C GLN A 28 -24.02 1.57 26.89
N GLN A 29 -23.90 0.44 26.19
CA GLN A 29 -22.62 -0.24 25.97
C GLN A 29 -21.59 0.65 25.26
N MET A 30 -22.04 1.45 24.28
CA MET A 30 -21.19 2.41 23.59
C MET A 30 -20.69 3.51 24.54
N VAL A 31 -21.57 4.07 25.39
CA VAL A 31 -21.18 5.09 26.37
C VAL A 31 -20.26 4.49 27.44
N ASP A 32 -20.52 3.27 27.90
CA ASP A 32 -19.63 2.53 28.80
C ASP A 32 -18.24 2.32 28.17
N TRP A 33 -18.17 2.01 26.87
CA TRP A 33 -16.90 1.84 26.17
C TRP A 33 -16.17 3.17 25.98
N LEU A 34 -16.88 4.23 25.59
CA LEU A 34 -16.32 5.57 25.37
C LEU A 34 -15.88 6.25 26.66
N GLY A 35 -16.56 5.99 27.77
CA GLY A 35 -16.34 6.69 29.04
C GLY A 35 -16.98 8.09 29.08
N PRO A 36 -16.69 8.87 30.14
CA PRO A 36 -17.32 10.16 30.35
C PRO A 36 -16.81 11.21 29.35
N LYS A 37 -17.75 12.06 28.91
CA LYS A 37 -17.53 13.17 27.99
C LYS A 37 -17.19 14.44 28.77
N ASN A 38 -16.17 15.19 28.36
CA ASN A 38 -15.87 16.50 28.96
C ASN A 38 -16.79 17.61 28.41
N MET A 39 -16.69 18.84 28.95
CA MET A 39 -17.50 19.99 28.47
C MET A 39 -17.27 20.33 27.00
N LYS A 40 -16.06 20.06 26.47
CA LYS A 40 -15.72 20.25 25.04
C LYS A 40 -16.25 19.13 24.15
N GLY A 41 -16.71 18.05 24.76
CA GLY A 41 -17.26 16.90 24.09
C GLY A 41 -16.29 15.75 23.79
N GLU A 42 -15.09 15.77 24.36
CA GLU A 42 -14.05 14.79 24.15
C GLU A 42 -14.09 13.65 25.18
N TYR A 43 -13.72 12.45 24.75
CA TYR A 43 -13.61 11.25 25.58
C TYR A 43 -12.18 11.07 26.09
N VAL A 44 -11.70 12.01 26.90
CA VAL A 44 -10.28 12.07 27.33
C VAL A 44 -9.82 10.80 28.04
N LYS A 45 -10.72 10.12 28.76
CA LYS A 45 -10.39 8.89 29.47
C LYS A 45 -10.28 7.67 28.56
N ASN A 46 -10.81 7.72 27.33
CA ASN A 46 -10.70 6.60 26.42
C ASN A 46 -9.26 6.51 25.90
N ARG A 47 -8.62 5.35 26.11
CA ARG A 47 -7.28 5.04 25.60
C ARG A 47 -7.12 5.40 24.11
N TYR A 48 -8.14 5.13 23.30
CA TYR A 48 -8.08 5.28 21.85
C TYR A 48 -8.47 6.69 21.37
N ALA A 49 -8.80 7.63 22.26
CA ALA A 49 -9.18 8.98 21.87
C ALA A 49 -8.00 9.85 21.41
N ARG A 50 -6.77 9.48 21.75
CA ARG A 50 -5.55 10.23 21.40
C ARG A 50 -4.60 9.35 20.58
N LEU A 51 -3.94 10.01 19.63
CA LEU A 51 -2.82 9.41 18.90
C LEU A 51 -1.64 9.19 19.85
N SER A 52 -0.88 8.14 19.57
CA SER A 52 0.39 7.88 20.25
C SER A 52 1.45 8.90 19.82
N SER A 53 2.37 9.20 20.74
CA SER A 53 3.49 10.12 20.50
C SER A 53 4.86 9.42 20.44
N ASN A 54 4.91 8.09 20.64
CA ASN A 54 6.14 7.38 20.99
C ASN A 54 6.56 6.35 19.93
N HIS A 55 6.16 6.52 18.66
CA HIS A 55 6.38 5.55 17.57
C HIS A 55 5.82 4.15 17.83
N VAL A 56 4.93 4.02 18.81
CA VAL A 56 4.22 2.79 19.14
C VAL A 56 2.75 3.02 18.82
N PRO A 57 2.18 2.42 17.77
CA PRO A 57 0.80 2.66 17.41
C PRO A 57 -0.15 2.17 18.51
N ASN A 58 -1.20 2.94 18.76
CA ASN A 58 -2.21 2.67 19.78
C ASN A 58 -3.40 1.90 19.18
N PHE A 59 -3.14 0.69 18.68
CA PHE A 59 -4.16 -0.15 18.07
C PHE A 59 -5.04 -0.88 19.08
N PHE A 60 -6.22 -1.32 18.62
CA PHE A 60 -7.16 -2.06 19.44
C PHE A 60 -6.60 -3.39 19.90
N VAL A 61 -6.64 -3.61 21.22
CA VAL A 61 -6.23 -4.88 21.82
C VAL A 61 -7.40 -5.87 21.77
N ALA A 62 -7.09 -7.17 21.71
CA ALA A 62 -8.10 -8.24 21.72
C ALA A 62 -9.05 -8.13 22.92
N GLN A 63 -10.33 -8.40 22.67
CA GLN A 63 -11.47 -8.13 23.57
C GLN A 63 -11.33 -8.78 24.96
N ASN A 64 -10.59 -9.89 25.07
CA ASN A 64 -10.41 -10.62 26.32
C ASN A 64 -9.48 -9.91 27.32
N ARG A 65 -8.70 -8.89 26.89
CA ARG A 65 -7.70 -8.24 27.75
C ARG A 65 -8.17 -6.91 28.34
N GLU A 66 -9.03 -6.16 27.63
CA GLU A 66 -9.55 -4.87 28.11
C GLU A 66 -10.95 -4.97 28.73
N PHE A 67 -11.57 -6.17 28.69
CA PHE A 67 -12.94 -6.43 29.15
C PHE A 67 -13.98 -5.39 28.66
N GLY A 68 -13.70 -4.73 27.52
CA GLY A 68 -14.53 -3.68 26.95
C GLY A 68 -14.54 -2.34 27.68
N LEU A 69 -13.62 -2.09 28.61
CA LEU A 69 -13.54 -0.83 29.38
C LEU A 69 -12.17 -0.14 29.20
N PRO A 70 -11.91 0.45 28.01
CA PRO A 70 -10.62 1.03 27.68
C PRO A 70 -10.24 2.25 28.53
N TRP A 71 -11.19 2.81 29.29
CA TRP A 71 -10.96 3.96 30.18
C TRP A 71 -10.63 3.60 31.63
N LYS A 72 -10.74 2.33 32.04
CA LYS A 72 -10.44 1.88 33.41
C LYS A 72 -9.08 1.22 33.56
N PHE A 73 -8.51 0.68 32.48
CA PHE A 73 -7.27 -0.09 32.54
C PHE A 73 -6.11 0.72 31.95
N ILE A 74 -5.05 0.90 32.74
CA ILE A 74 -3.75 1.36 32.26
C ILE A 74 -3.05 0.16 31.63
N ALA A 75 -3.16 0.02 30.31
CA ALA A 75 -2.50 -1.04 29.58
C ALA A 75 -0.97 -0.84 29.61
N ARG A 76 -0.23 -1.91 29.92
CA ARG A 76 1.21 -1.97 29.65
C ARG A 76 1.43 -1.94 28.13
N PRO A 77 2.54 -1.38 27.61
CA PRO A 77 2.89 -1.54 26.20
C PRO A 77 3.04 -3.03 25.88
N TYR A 78 2.25 -3.53 24.93
CA TYR A 78 2.21 -4.96 24.59
C TYR A 78 2.99 -5.24 23.29
N PRO A 79 3.63 -6.42 23.18
CA PRO A 79 4.42 -6.83 22.00
C PRO A 79 3.59 -7.01 20.71
N GLU A 80 2.25 -7.06 20.79
CA GLU A 80 1.34 -7.09 19.63
C GLU A 80 1.12 -5.69 18.99
N ALA A 81 1.94 -4.69 19.34
CA ALA A 81 1.70 -3.28 19.05
C ALA A 81 1.43 -2.96 17.57
N LEU A 82 1.94 -3.76 16.62
CA LEU A 82 1.85 -3.45 15.19
C LEU A 82 0.56 -3.94 14.52
N ARG A 83 -0.34 -4.65 15.22
CA ARG A 83 -1.55 -5.24 14.61
C ARG A 83 -2.77 -4.33 14.82
N PRO A 84 -3.34 -3.72 13.77
CA PRO A 84 -4.50 -2.84 13.90
C PRO A 84 -5.80 -3.58 14.27
N PHE A 85 -5.94 -4.83 13.84
CA PHE A 85 -7.17 -5.60 13.99
C PHE A 85 -6.93 -6.86 14.84
N PRO A 86 -7.61 -7.01 15.98
CA PRO A 86 -7.36 -8.14 16.88
C PRO A 86 -7.77 -9.49 16.28
N MET A 87 -8.76 -9.52 15.39
CA MET A 87 -9.26 -10.75 14.76
C MET A 87 -8.44 -11.18 13.54
N ASN A 88 -7.57 -10.32 13.00
CA ASN A 88 -6.74 -10.65 11.84
C ASN A 88 -5.26 -10.57 12.19
N PRO A 89 -4.62 -11.70 12.55
CA PRO A 89 -3.21 -11.70 12.97
C PRO A 89 -2.24 -11.39 11.82
N PHE A 90 -2.68 -11.50 10.57
CA PHE A 90 -1.84 -11.31 9.38
C PHE A 90 -1.75 -9.85 8.94
N THR A 91 -2.68 -8.99 9.37
CA THR A 91 -2.60 -7.56 9.08
C THR A 91 -1.68 -6.89 10.08
N VAL A 92 -0.55 -6.39 9.58
CA VAL A 92 0.46 -5.67 10.36
C VAL A 92 0.63 -4.29 9.73
N SER A 93 0.80 -3.25 10.56
CA SER A 93 1.09 -1.90 10.07
C SER A 93 2.45 -1.85 9.38
N GLY A 94 2.52 -1.15 8.26
CA GLY A 94 3.79 -0.79 7.64
C GLY A 94 4.60 0.13 8.56
N LEU A 95 5.93 0.04 8.44
CA LEU A 95 6.89 0.87 9.17
C LEU A 95 7.16 2.15 8.38
N ALA A 96 7.21 3.30 9.03
CA ALA A 96 7.56 4.58 8.43
C ALA A 96 9.09 4.72 8.28
N LEU A 97 9.54 5.38 7.22
CA LEU A 97 10.96 5.73 7.08
C LEU A 97 11.23 7.01 7.87
N SER A 98 12.35 7.05 8.59
CA SER A 98 12.81 8.27 9.25
C SER A 98 13.17 9.34 8.21
N PRO A 99 12.99 10.64 8.50
CA PRO A 99 13.36 11.72 7.58
C PRO A 99 14.83 11.64 7.15
N ALA A 100 15.73 11.38 8.10
CA ALA A 100 17.16 11.21 7.83
C ALA A 100 17.45 10.06 6.84
N LEU A 101 16.74 8.94 6.96
CA LEU A 101 16.91 7.81 6.04
C LEU A 101 16.36 8.14 4.65
N LYS A 102 15.26 8.91 4.55
CA LYS A 102 14.76 9.38 3.25
C LYS A 102 15.78 10.28 2.56
N GLU A 103 16.38 11.21 3.30
CA GLU A 103 17.43 12.10 2.78
C GLU A 103 18.66 11.31 2.31
N ASP A 104 19.10 10.32 3.09
CA ASP A 104 20.20 9.42 2.72
C ASP A 104 19.90 8.64 1.43
N ILE A 105 18.68 8.09 1.29
CA ILE A 105 18.25 7.44 0.04
C ILE A 105 18.36 8.39 -1.15
N VAL A 106 17.83 9.61 -1.00
CA VAL A 106 17.82 10.62 -2.07
C VAL A 106 19.26 11.01 -2.42
N HIS A 107 20.13 11.20 -1.42
CA HIS A 107 21.54 11.52 -1.61
C HIS A 107 22.28 10.42 -2.38
N ARG A 108 22.22 9.16 -1.92
CA ARG A 108 22.92 8.04 -2.57
C ARG A 108 22.48 7.80 -4.01
N VAL A 109 21.19 7.96 -4.30
CA VAL A 109 20.67 7.69 -5.65
C VAL A 109 20.85 8.87 -6.60
N LEU A 110 20.60 10.12 -6.15
CA LEU A 110 20.68 11.29 -7.04
C LEU A 110 22.08 11.90 -7.11
N VAL A 111 22.78 12.01 -5.97
CA VAL A 111 24.10 12.67 -5.88
C VAL A 111 25.21 11.67 -6.20
N GLU A 112 25.26 10.55 -5.47
CA GLU A 112 26.30 9.53 -5.65
C GLU A 112 26.04 8.60 -6.86
N LYS A 113 24.82 8.62 -7.41
CA LYS A 113 24.39 7.81 -8.56
C LYS A 113 24.56 6.30 -8.35
N GLN A 114 24.41 5.85 -7.11
CA GLN A 114 24.43 4.42 -6.81
C GLN A 114 23.22 3.71 -7.47
N PRO A 115 23.37 2.48 -7.95
CA PRO A 115 22.24 1.74 -8.50
C PRO A 115 21.23 1.43 -7.40
N VAL A 116 19.94 1.63 -7.68
CA VAL A 116 18.82 1.42 -6.72
C VAL A 116 18.87 0.05 -6.06
N ARG A 117 19.35 -0.98 -6.77
CA ARG A 117 19.51 -2.34 -6.23
C ARG A 117 20.53 -2.41 -5.09
N ALA A 118 21.69 -1.75 -5.23
CA ALA A 118 22.71 -1.75 -4.18
C ALA A 118 22.17 -1.03 -2.92
N VAL A 119 21.55 0.13 -3.10
CA VAL A 119 20.92 0.89 -2.00
C VAL A 119 19.80 0.08 -1.32
N SER A 120 19.03 -0.69 -2.11
CA SER A 120 17.99 -1.59 -1.60
C SER A 120 18.56 -2.71 -0.72
N GLU A 121 19.62 -3.37 -1.19
CA GLU A 121 20.31 -4.43 -0.47
C GLU A 121 21.00 -3.92 0.81
N GLU A 122 21.60 -2.73 0.78
CA GLU A 122 22.25 -2.12 1.94
C GLU A 122 21.28 -1.67 3.04
N LEU A 123 20.15 -1.07 2.65
CA LEU A 123 19.18 -0.49 3.59
C LEU A 123 18.07 -1.46 3.98
N GLY A 124 17.92 -2.61 3.30
CA GLY A 124 16.84 -3.55 3.58
C GLY A 124 15.46 -3.06 3.12
N VAL A 125 15.40 -2.14 2.16
CA VAL A 125 14.16 -1.50 1.69
C VAL A 125 13.85 -1.92 0.27
N LYS A 126 12.59 -2.27 -0.04
CA LYS A 126 12.19 -2.67 -1.39
C LYS A 126 12.53 -1.59 -2.44
N PRO A 127 12.97 -1.97 -3.66
CA PRO A 127 13.39 -1.02 -4.70
C PRO A 127 12.25 -0.09 -5.14
N GLU A 128 11.03 -0.62 -5.22
CA GLU A 128 9.81 0.11 -5.57
C GLU A 128 9.54 1.24 -4.57
N ARG A 129 9.81 0.97 -3.29
CA ARG A 129 9.64 1.93 -2.19
C ARG A 129 10.71 3.02 -2.26
N ILE A 130 11.96 2.68 -2.58
CA ILE A 130 13.03 3.66 -2.81
C ILE A 130 12.66 4.61 -3.96
N LEU A 131 12.18 4.06 -5.09
CA LEU A 131 11.73 4.87 -6.22
C LEU A 131 10.56 5.79 -5.85
N ALA A 132 9.63 5.32 -5.02
CA ALA A 132 8.54 6.15 -4.51
C ALA A 132 9.06 7.30 -3.63
N VAL A 133 10.03 7.04 -2.75
CA VAL A 133 10.66 8.08 -1.91
C VAL A 133 11.31 9.15 -2.77
N ILE A 134 12.07 8.77 -3.80
CA ILE A 134 12.71 9.73 -4.71
C ILE A 134 11.67 10.59 -5.44
N ARG A 135 10.56 9.98 -5.89
CA ARG A 135 9.46 10.73 -6.53
C ARG A 135 8.78 11.68 -5.56
N LEU A 136 8.56 11.26 -4.32
CA LEU A 136 7.96 12.11 -3.29
C LEU A 136 8.88 13.28 -2.93
N ALA A 137 10.17 13.04 -2.76
CA ALA A 137 11.16 14.09 -2.52
C ALA A 137 11.15 15.15 -3.63
N HIS A 138 11.10 14.70 -4.91
CA HIS A 138 11.00 15.64 -6.02
C HIS A 138 9.71 16.49 -5.99
N VAL A 139 8.59 15.91 -5.57
CA VAL A 139 7.32 16.64 -5.42
C VAL A 139 7.40 17.60 -4.22
N GLU A 140 8.02 17.19 -3.12
CA GLU A 140 8.25 18.05 -1.96
C GLU A 140 9.10 19.27 -2.34
N ASP A 141 10.17 19.10 -3.10
CA ASP A 141 10.99 20.20 -3.62
C ASP A 141 10.16 21.17 -4.49
N GLN A 142 9.31 20.65 -5.37
CA GLN A 142 8.43 21.48 -6.21
C GLN A 142 7.41 22.26 -5.38
N LEU A 143 6.88 21.66 -4.31
CA LEU A 143 5.94 22.32 -3.40
C LEU A 143 6.63 23.37 -2.54
N GLN A 144 7.86 23.12 -2.10
CA GLN A 144 8.70 24.06 -1.38
C GLN A 144 9.05 25.27 -2.26
N GLN A 145 9.51 25.05 -3.50
CA GLN A 145 9.81 26.13 -4.45
C GLN A 145 8.58 26.99 -4.79
N ALA A 146 7.38 26.41 -4.70
CA ALA A 146 6.12 27.11 -4.92
C ALA A 146 5.50 27.70 -3.64
N ASP A 147 6.14 27.55 -2.48
CA ASP A 147 5.65 27.96 -1.15
C ASP A 147 4.23 27.46 -0.83
N LYS A 148 3.90 26.24 -1.26
CA LYS A 148 2.56 25.62 -1.08
C LYS A 148 2.42 24.74 0.15
N ILE A 149 3.43 24.72 1.03
CA ILE A 149 3.40 23.89 2.24
C ILE A 149 2.73 24.66 3.36
N GLU A 150 1.52 24.24 3.70
CA GLU A 150 0.77 24.82 4.82
C GLU A 150 1.36 24.38 6.18
N PRO A 151 1.37 25.25 7.20
CA PRO A 151 1.86 24.91 8.53
C PRO A 151 1.04 23.78 9.18
N ASP A 152 -0.24 23.64 8.80
CA ASP A 152 -1.12 22.58 9.30
C ASP A 152 -0.73 21.21 8.75
N ALA A 153 -0.27 21.15 7.51
CA ALA A 153 0.26 19.93 6.91
C ALA A 153 1.51 19.45 7.65
N VAL A 154 2.42 20.37 8.02
CA VAL A 154 3.62 20.05 8.82
C VAL A 154 3.23 19.54 10.21
N ARG A 155 2.25 20.18 10.87
CA ARG A 155 1.73 19.70 12.17
C ARG A 155 1.13 18.31 12.07
N MET A 156 0.40 18.03 10.99
CA MET A 156 -0.18 16.72 10.72
C MET A 156 0.90 15.67 10.48
N GLU A 157 1.91 15.97 9.66
CA GLU A 157 3.04 15.09 9.38
C GLU A 157 3.75 14.67 10.68
N GLN A 158 4.10 15.64 11.53
CA GLN A 158 4.77 15.37 12.81
C GLN A 158 3.94 14.46 13.72
N ARG A 159 2.61 14.65 13.75
CA ARG A 159 1.71 13.78 14.53
C ARG A 159 1.64 12.37 13.97
N LEU A 160 1.55 12.23 12.64
CA LEU A 160 1.52 10.93 11.98
C LEU A 160 2.84 10.18 12.14
N TYR A 161 3.97 10.88 12.00
CA TYR A 161 5.30 10.30 12.20
C TYR A 161 5.45 9.71 13.61
N LYS A 162 5.00 10.44 14.64
CA LYS A 162 5.02 9.97 16.04
C LYS A 162 4.04 8.85 16.34
N ALA A 163 2.97 8.74 15.57
CA ALA A 163 1.96 7.70 15.75
C ALA A 163 2.35 6.36 15.09
N LEU A 164 3.24 6.41 14.08
CA LEU A 164 3.64 5.25 13.30
C LEU A 164 4.95 4.64 13.82
N PRO A 165 5.11 3.31 13.69
CA PRO A 165 6.35 2.61 14.00
C PRO A 165 7.42 2.95 12.97
N ILE A 166 8.67 3.09 13.42
CA ILE A 166 9.81 3.45 12.57
C ILE A 166 10.46 2.18 12.00
N PHE A 167 11.01 2.30 10.80
CA PHE A 167 11.87 1.30 10.18
C PHE A 167 13.30 1.42 10.74
N GLU A 168 13.78 0.36 11.40
CA GLU A 168 15.07 0.26 12.09
C GLU A 168 16.06 -0.62 11.29
N GLY A 169 16.21 -0.36 9.99
CA GLY A 169 17.18 -1.04 9.14
C GLY A 169 17.11 -2.57 9.25
N LYS A 170 18.22 -3.18 9.72
CA LYS A 170 18.43 -4.64 9.79
C LYS A 170 17.38 -5.41 10.59
N ASP A 171 16.87 -4.82 11.67
CA ASP A 171 15.88 -5.51 12.52
C ASP A 171 14.49 -5.57 11.88
N SER A 172 14.28 -4.76 10.84
CA SER A 172 12.98 -4.58 10.20
C SER A 172 13.01 -4.73 8.68
N GLU A 173 14.02 -5.41 8.16
CA GLU A 173 14.26 -5.55 6.73
C GLU A 173 13.04 -6.12 6.00
N GLN A 174 12.76 -5.52 4.85
CA GLN A 174 11.76 -6.04 3.94
C GLN A 174 12.39 -7.18 3.14
N ASN A 175 11.61 -8.20 2.79
CA ASN A 175 12.12 -9.23 1.91
C ASN A 175 12.26 -8.69 0.48
N ILE A 176 13.51 -8.50 0.06
CA ILE A 176 13.89 -7.97 -1.26
C ILE A 176 13.79 -9.04 -2.35
N SER A 177 13.81 -10.33 -1.96
CA SER A 177 13.79 -11.48 -2.87
C SER A 177 12.38 -11.98 -3.22
N GLU A 178 11.35 -11.23 -2.86
CA GLU A 178 9.96 -11.59 -3.18
C GLU A 178 9.70 -11.54 -4.70
N VAL A 179 9.21 -12.65 -5.24
CA VAL A 179 8.77 -12.75 -6.63
C VAL A 179 7.28 -13.10 -6.67
N ALA A 180 6.52 -12.44 -7.54
CA ALA A 180 5.12 -12.76 -7.73
C ALA A 180 4.96 -14.18 -8.30
N MET A 181 4.14 -15.01 -7.67
CA MET A 181 3.93 -16.40 -8.11
C MET A 181 3.19 -16.46 -9.45
N PRO A 182 3.81 -17.00 -10.52
CA PRO A 182 3.15 -17.16 -11.80
C PRO A 182 2.09 -18.27 -11.75
N ILE A 183 1.11 -18.21 -12.65
CA ILE A 183 -0.01 -19.18 -12.69
C ILE A 183 0.51 -20.62 -12.89
N GLY A 184 1.56 -20.81 -13.68
CA GLY A 184 2.17 -22.12 -13.92
C GLY A 184 2.72 -22.77 -12.65
N ALA A 185 3.29 -21.97 -11.73
CA ALA A 185 3.86 -22.47 -10.49
C ALA A 185 2.83 -22.73 -9.37
N LYS A 186 1.58 -22.28 -9.54
CA LYS A 186 0.52 -22.51 -8.54
C LYS A 186 -0.03 -23.94 -8.56
N LYS A 187 0.15 -24.66 -9.67
CA LYS A 187 -0.33 -26.03 -9.81
C LYS A 187 0.79 -26.98 -9.37
N PRO A 188 0.51 -27.93 -8.46
CA PRO A 188 1.51 -28.94 -8.12
C PRO A 188 1.84 -29.76 -9.37
N TYR A 189 3.13 -29.99 -9.58
CA TYR A 189 3.65 -30.79 -10.69
C TYR A 189 4.58 -31.85 -10.12
N TYR A 190 4.38 -33.10 -10.55
CA TYR A 190 5.19 -34.23 -10.14
C TYR A 190 5.74 -34.88 -11.42
N ALA A 191 7.06 -35.01 -11.51
CA ALA A 191 7.73 -35.73 -12.58
C ALA A 191 8.44 -36.95 -12.00
N VAL A 192 8.37 -38.07 -12.71
CA VAL A 192 9.19 -39.25 -12.43
C VAL A 192 10.54 -39.01 -13.11
N VAL A 193 11.60 -39.00 -12.32
CA VAL A 193 12.98 -38.82 -12.76
C VAL A 193 13.78 -40.08 -12.45
N GLY A 194 14.91 -40.26 -13.14
CA GLY A 194 15.84 -41.33 -12.80
C GLY A 194 16.40 -41.15 -11.38
N GLU A 195 16.65 -42.24 -10.66
CA GLU A 195 17.17 -42.18 -9.28
C GLU A 195 18.51 -41.44 -9.15
N SER A 196 19.29 -41.37 -10.24
CA SER A 196 20.56 -40.65 -10.32
C SER A 196 20.46 -39.21 -10.84
N GLU A 197 19.29 -38.76 -11.29
CA GLU A 197 19.11 -37.43 -11.88
C GLU A 197 18.98 -36.33 -10.80
N ILE A 198 19.78 -35.27 -10.94
CA ILE A 198 19.72 -34.11 -10.04
C ILE A 198 18.79 -33.06 -10.65
N ILE A 199 17.65 -32.81 -9.98
CA ILE A 199 16.70 -31.77 -10.39
C ILE A 199 17.21 -30.40 -9.90
N THR A 200 17.61 -29.55 -10.85
CA THR A 200 17.97 -28.15 -10.58
C THR A 200 16.76 -27.22 -10.78
N ALA A 201 16.85 -25.99 -10.26
CA ALA A 201 15.82 -24.96 -10.46
C ALA A 201 15.58 -24.67 -11.96
N ASP A 202 16.63 -24.74 -12.79
CA ASP A 202 16.52 -24.54 -14.24
C ASP A 202 15.80 -25.69 -14.94
N ALA A 203 16.05 -26.93 -14.50
CA ALA A 203 15.34 -28.10 -15.01
C ALA A 203 13.85 -28.01 -14.67
N ALA A 204 13.52 -27.65 -13.43
CA ALA A 204 12.13 -27.43 -13.00
C ALA A 204 11.47 -26.27 -13.75
N ALA A 205 12.19 -25.16 -13.99
CA ALA A 205 11.67 -24.02 -14.73
C ALA A 205 11.38 -24.38 -16.21
N LYS A 206 12.28 -25.13 -16.86
CA LYS A 206 12.07 -25.65 -18.22
C LYS A 206 10.82 -26.52 -18.30
N GLU A 207 10.65 -27.41 -17.35
CA GLU A 207 9.50 -28.32 -17.29
C GLU A 207 8.17 -27.56 -17.10
N LEU A 208 8.17 -26.55 -16.22
CA LEU A 208 7.03 -25.66 -16.01
C LEU A 208 6.84 -24.64 -17.15
N ARG A 209 7.75 -24.59 -18.13
CA ARG A 209 7.80 -23.59 -19.21
C ARG A 209 7.85 -22.15 -18.68
N LEU A 210 8.61 -21.95 -17.61
CA LEU A 210 8.83 -20.67 -16.93
C LEU A 210 10.31 -20.28 -16.98
N HIS A 211 10.58 -19.01 -16.69
CA HIS A 211 11.94 -18.58 -16.39
C HIS A 211 12.31 -18.94 -14.94
N PRO A 212 13.59 -19.23 -14.66
CA PRO A 212 14.09 -19.39 -13.30
C PRO A 212 13.76 -18.18 -12.42
N ALA A 213 13.50 -18.41 -11.14
CA ALA A 213 13.10 -17.34 -10.21
C ALA A 213 14.14 -16.23 -10.09
N ALA A 214 15.44 -16.58 -10.15
CA ALA A 214 16.54 -15.62 -10.12
C ALA A 214 16.49 -14.63 -11.30
N ASP A 215 16.23 -15.13 -12.51
CA ASP A 215 16.11 -14.29 -13.72
C ASP A 215 14.89 -13.37 -13.65
N VAL A 216 13.77 -13.87 -13.11
CA VAL A 216 12.55 -13.09 -12.94
C VAL A 216 12.77 -11.94 -11.95
N LEU A 217 13.48 -12.23 -10.86
CA LEU A 217 13.87 -11.24 -9.86
C LEU A 217 14.80 -10.19 -10.48
N GLN A 218 15.82 -10.57 -11.24
CA GLN A 218 16.69 -9.59 -11.91
C GLN A 218 15.90 -8.68 -12.86
N LYS A 219 14.99 -9.27 -13.66
CA LYS A 219 14.12 -8.51 -14.56
C LYS A 219 13.17 -7.57 -13.81
N SER A 220 12.70 -7.92 -12.61
CA SER A 220 11.83 -7.02 -11.83
C SER A 220 12.56 -5.77 -11.34
N PHE A 221 13.84 -5.91 -10.96
CA PHE A 221 14.69 -4.74 -10.67
C PHE A 221 14.90 -3.87 -11.91
N GLU A 222 15.20 -4.47 -13.05
CA GLU A 222 15.40 -3.72 -14.30
C GLU A 222 14.14 -2.98 -14.75
N THR A 223 12.96 -3.60 -14.64
CA THR A 223 11.69 -2.96 -15.03
C THR A 223 11.32 -1.83 -14.08
N ALA A 224 11.56 -1.98 -12.77
CA ALA A 224 11.34 -0.92 -11.79
C ALA A 224 12.14 0.34 -12.14
N VAL A 225 13.42 0.17 -12.52
CA VAL A 225 14.28 1.29 -12.96
C VAL A 225 13.87 1.81 -14.34
N ALA A 226 13.53 0.92 -15.28
CA ALA A 226 13.23 1.28 -16.67
C ALA A 226 11.84 1.90 -16.89
N ALA A 227 10.94 1.84 -15.90
CA ALA A 227 9.59 2.42 -15.95
C ALA A 227 9.56 3.94 -16.24
N GLY A 228 10.71 4.63 -16.14
CA GLY A 228 10.86 6.03 -16.55
C GLY A 228 11.33 6.27 -18.00
N VAL A 229 11.94 5.30 -18.70
CA VAL A 229 12.82 5.64 -19.85
C VAL A 229 12.61 4.81 -21.13
N LYS A 230 12.09 3.58 -21.08
CA LYS A 230 11.97 2.77 -22.32
C LYS A 230 10.68 3.04 -23.10
N LYS A 231 10.57 4.24 -23.70
CA LYS A 231 9.79 4.39 -24.95
C LYS A 231 10.62 3.72 -26.05
N THR A 232 10.23 2.51 -26.45
CA THR A 232 10.74 1.94 -27.71
C THR A 232 10.50 2.99 -28.79
N LYS A 233 11.58 3.45 -29.44
CA LYS A 233 11.51 4.39 -30.56
C LYS A 233 10.81 3.68 -31.72
N SER A 234 9.47 3.61 -31.68
CA SER A 234 8.71 3.30 -32.88
C SER A 234 9.03 4.40 -33.89
N LYS A 235 9.26 4.02 -35.15
CA LYS A 235 9.57 4.94 -36.25
C LYS A 235 8.35 5.81 -36.56
N ALA A 236 7.96 6.70 -35.65
CA ALA A 236 6.84 7.59 -35.83
C ALA A 236 7.29 8.77 -36.69
N VAL A 237 6.56 9.04 -37.76
CA VAL A 237 6.75 10.21 -38.61
C VAL A 237 5.79 11.29 -38.13
N LEU A 238 6.30 12.50 -37.87
CA LEU A 238 5.47 13.66 -37.57
C LEU A 238 5.19 14.40 -38.88
N GLY A 239 3.93 14.77 -39.14
CA GLY A 239 3.59 15.60 -40.28
C GLY A 239 4.12 17.03 -40.13
N SER A 240 4.32 17.75 -41.25
CA SER A 240 4.64 19.18 -41.24
C SER A 240 3.51 19.97 -40.60
N LYS A 241 3.83 20.87 -39.66
CA LYS A 241 2.87 21.76 -38.99
C LYS A 241 3.04 23.17 -39.55
N TYR A 242 1.99 23.75 -40.12
CA TYR A 242 2.01 25.13 -40.61
C TYR A 242 1.59 26.11 -39.52
N GLU A 243 1.92 27.39 -39.72
CA GLU A 243 1.52 28.47 -38.82
C GLU A 243 -0.01 28.63 -38.86
N GLY A 244 -0.67 28.48 -37.71
CA GLY A 244 -2.14 28.43 -37.59
C GLY A 244 -2.71 27.03 -37.30
N ASP A 245 -1.93 25.96 -37.46
CA ASP A 245 -2.40 24.61 -37.17
C ASP A 245 -2.55 24.34 -35.66
N LYS A 246 -3.75 23.88 -35.26
CA LYS A 246 -4.07 23.54 -33.87
C LYS A 246 -3.46 22.20 -33.42
N PHE A 247 -3.22 21.27 -34.34
CA PHE A 247 -2.82 19.91 -34.02
C PHE A 247 -1.67 19.44 -34.92
N SER A 248 -0.85 18.53 -34.40
CA SER A 248 0.19 17.84 -35.16
C SER A 248 -0.23 16.39 -35.42
N PHE A 249 -0.12 15.91 -36.66
CA PHE A 249 -0.39 14.52 -36.99
C PHE A 249 0.84 13.65 -36.73
N LYS A 250 0.66 12.57 -35.98
CA LYS A 250 1.69 11.56 -35.71
C LYS A 250 1.32 10.26 -36.40
N PHE A 251 2.11 9.86 -37.38
CA PHE A 251 1.94 8.60 -38.11
C PHE A 251 2.84 7.53 -37.53
N VAL A 252 2.26 6.40 -37.13
CA VAL A 252 3.00 5.26 -36.60
C VAL A 252 2.86 4.11 -37.60
N PRO A 253 3.96 3.61 -38.19
CA PRO A 253 3.90 2.52 -39.15
C PRO A 253 3.42 1.25 -38.44
N ALA A 254 2.49 0.55 -39.05
CA ALA A 254 1.90 -0.64 -38.49
C ALA A 254 1.59 -1.66 -39.58
N LYS A 255 1.71 -2.95 -39.24
CA LYS A 255 1.53 -4.06 -40.20
C LYS A 255 0.06 -4.21 -40.58
N SER A 256 -0.25 -4.35 -41.87
CA SER A 256 -1.59 -4.68 -42.35
C SER A 256 -2.13 -5.95 -41.68
N GLY A 257 -3.43 -5.97 -41.37
CA GLY A 257 -4.09 -7.06 -40.64
C GLY A 257 -3.97 -7.03 -39.11
N LYS A 258 -3.11 -6.17 -38.53
CA LYS A 258 -3.00 -5.95 -37.07
C LYS A 258 -3.51 -4.58 -36.60
N VAL A 259 -4.11 -3.81 -37.51
CA VAL A 259 -4.52 -2.41 -37.32
C VAL A 259 -5.98 -2.26 -37.73
N GLY A 260 -6.68 -1.31 -37.09
CA GLY A 260 -8.09 -1.03 -37.34
C GLY A 260 -9.02 -1.72 -36.33
N LEU A 261 -10.28 -1.28 -36.29
CA LEU A 261 -11.33 -1.95 -35.52
C LEU A 261 -11.75 -3.22 -36.25
N ARG A 262 -11.87 -4.32 -35.52
CA ARG A 262 -12.29 -5.61 -36.10
C ARG A 262 -13.77 -5.55 -36.47
N TYR A 263 -14.10 -5.94 -37.69
CA TYR A 263 -15.49 -6.12 -38.11
C TYR A 263 -16.14 -7.29 -37.37
N GLY A 264 -17.43 -7.15 -37.02
CA GLY A 264 -18.18 -8.18 -36.29
C GLY A 264 -17.81 -8.32 -34.81
N ALA A 265 -17.01 -7.41 -34.24
CA ALA A 265 -16.80 -7.36 -32.80
C ALA A 265 -18.11 -7.05 -32.08
N ALA A 266 -18.46 -7.84 -31.06
CA ALA A 266 -19.66 -7.61 -30.27
C ALA A 266 -19.56 -6.27 -29.51
N ARG A 267 -20.67 -5.52 -29.48
CA ARG A 267 -20.76 -4.32 -28.64
C ARG A 267 -20.91 -4.73 -27.18
N ASP A 268 -19.92 -4.38 -26.36
CA ASP A 268 -19.90 -4.70 -24.93
C ASP A 268 -20.61 -3.64 -24.06
N ASP A 269 -21.17 -2.59 -24.66
CA ASP A 269 -21.73 -1.42 -23.95
C ASP A 269 -22.83 -1.75 -22.93
N ARG A 270 -23.60 -2.82 -23.21
CA ARG A 270 -24.71 -3.29 -22.35
C ARG A 270 -24.28 -4.34 -21.33
N LYS A 271 -23.02 -4.81 -21.37
CA LYS A 271 -22.52 -5.83 -20.46
C LYS A 271 -22.07 -5.19 -19.14
N GLU A 272 -22.24 -5.91 -18.04
CA GLU A 272 -21.82 -5.46 -16.71
C GLU A 272 -20.31 -5.20 -16.65
N TYR A 273 -19.52 -6.06 -17.31
CA TYR A 273 -18.06 -5.98 -17.39
C TYR A 273 -17.54 -5.08 -18.54
N ARG A 274 -18.32 -4.09 -18.98
CA ARG A 274 -17.89 -3.16 -20.04
C ARG A 274 -16.57 -2.46 -19.71
N LYS A 275 -15.74 -2.25 -20.72
CA LYS A 275 -14.42 -1.65 -20.54
C LYS A 275 -14.54 -0.14 -20.32
N VAL A 276 -14.00 0.32 -19.20
CA VAL A 276 -13.92 1.73 -18.84
C VAL A 276 -12.45 2.14 -18.83
N VAL A 277 -12.13 3.25 -19.48
CA VAL A 277 -10.78 3.81 -19.56
C VAL A 277 -10.81 5.27 -19.09
N ILE A 278 -9.69 5.71 -18.51
CA ILE A 278 -9.50 7.09 -18.08
C ILE A 278 -8.58 7.76 -19.08
N ASP A 279 -9.03 8.89 -19.63
CA ASP A 279 -8.24 9.71 -20.56
C ASP A 279 -7.06 10.40 -19.86
N SER A 280 -6.12 10.93 -20.64
CA SER A 280 -5.02 11.77 -20.12
C SER A 280 -5.48 13.01 -19.35
N SER A 281 -6.72 13.46 -19.58
CA SER A 281 -7.36 14.55 -18.82
C SER A 281 -8.05 14.09 -17.52
N GLY A 282 -8.00 12.80 -17.20
CA GLY A 282 -8.68 12.21 -16.04
C GLY A 282 -10.17 11.94 -16.25
N ARG A 283 -10.71 12.15 -17.45
CA ARG A 283 -12.13 11.90 -17.75
C ARG A 283 -12.38 10.42 -18.04
N MET A 284 -13.45 9.88 -17.46
CA MET A 284 -13.92 8.53 -17.74
C MET A 284 -14.52 8.44 -19.14
N ARG A 285 -14.10 7.46 -19.93
CA ARG A 285 -14.66 7.11 -21.24
C ARG A 285 -14.88 5.61 -21.38
N TYR A 286 -15.90 5.25 -22.15
CA TYR A 286 -16.09 3.86 -22.59
C TYR A 286 -15.15 3.60 -23.77
N ALA A 287 -14.51 2.43 -23.75
CA ALA A 287 -13.43 2.07 -24.66
C ALA A 287 -13.88 1.20 -25.83
#